data_AF-A0A846TGV6-F1
#
_entry.id   AF-A0A846TGV6-F1
#
_cell.length_a   1.000
_cell.length_b   1.000
_cell.length_c   1.000
_cell.angle_alpha   90.00
_cell.angle_beta   90.00
_cell.angle_gamma   90.00
#
_symmetry.space_group_name_H-M   'P 1'
#
loop_
_entity.id
_entity.type
_entity.pdbx_description
1 polymer ?
#
loop_
_entity_poly.entity_id
_entity_poly.type
_entity_poly.pdbx_seq_one_letter_code
_entity_poly.pdbx_strand_id
1 'polypeptide(L)'
;MSQSVKLGSYLRITNQLAQRIGLGNVSFLEFIKFLLVGLLNTLVGMGLMLILKNGLEWPFWYATFTGNTVGAIVSYLMNRTFTFNSKVPIQVGIPRFSAVVLACYIFSYSISRLITVSMDSFTIGQFYIDSDNFAILLGAIIYTLANYIGQKSFVFNDYSQSSS
;
A
#
# COMPACT_ATOMS: atom_id res chain seq x y z
N MET A 1 11.05 19.42 -39.97
CA MET A 1 11.50 18.21 -39.26
C MET A 1 11.86 18.58 -37.83
N SER A 2 10.95 18.49 -36.83
CA SER A 2 11.38 18.77 -35.43
C SER A 2 10.45 18.34 -34.27
N GLN A 3 9.12 18.42 -34.39
CA GLN A 3 8.25 18.14 -33.21
C GLN A 3 7.97 16.65 -32.98
N SER A 4 7.67 15.88 -34.03
CA SER A 4 7.37 14.44 -33.91
C SER A 4 8.57 13.61 -33.43
N VAL A 5 9.79 13.99 -33.83
CA VAL A 5 11.03 13.32 -33.40
C VAL A 5 11.34 13.59 -31.93
N LYS A 6 11.18 14.85 -31.46
CA LYS A 6 11.36 15.19 -30.04
C LYS A 6 10.35 14.47 -29.16
N LEU A 7 9.09 14.40 -29.58
CA LEU A 7 8.03 13.70 -28.84
C LEU A 7 8.31 12.20 -28.71
N GLY A 8 8.78 11.55 -29.78
CA GLY A 8 9.20 10.15 -29.76
C GLY A 8 10.37 9.88 -28.82
N SER A 9 11.36 10.77 -28.78
CA SER A 9 12.49 10.68 -27.84
C SER A 9 12.05 10.85 -26.39
N TYR A 10 11.16 11.81 -26.10
CA TYR A 10 10.59 11.99 -24.77
C TYR A 10 9.82 10.76 -24.32
N LEU A 11 8.93 10.23 -25.15
CA LEU A 11 8.16 9.02 -24.85
C LEU A 11 9.06 7.81 -24.60
N ARG A 12 10.20 7.70 -25.29
CA ARG A 12 11.17 6.61 -25.08
C ARG A 12 11.88 6.75 -23.74
N ILE A 13 12.34 7.95 -23.40
CA ILE A 13 13.07 8.22 -22.15
C ILE A 13 12.15 8.10 -20.94
N THR A 14 10.92 8.62 -21.02
CA THR A 14 9.94 8.50 -19.93
C THR A 14 9.53 7.06 -19.71
N ASN A 15 9.38 6.26 -20.78
CA ASN A 15 9.05 4.85 -20.65
C ASN A 15 10.23 4.03 -20.08
N GLN A 16 11.47 4.34 -20.45
CA GLN A 16 12.66 3.73 -19.86
C GLN A 16 12.82 4.06 -18.37
N LEU A 17 12.56 5.32 -17.98
CA LEU A 17 12.56 5.73 -16.58
C LEU A 17 11.41 5.07 -15.80
N ALA A 18 10.20 5.04 -16.38
CA ALA A 18 9.06 4.36 -15.78
C ALA A 18 9.33 2.86 -15.58
N GLN A 19 9.98 2.18 -16.54
CA GLN A 19 10.42 0.80 -16.38
C GLN A 19 11.46 0.63 -15.26
N ARG A 20 12.46 1.53 -15.17
CA ARG A 20 13.48 1.46 -14.11
C ARG A 20 12.93 1.69 -12.69
N ILE A 21 11.85 2.45 -12.57
CA ILE A 21 11.18 2.73 -11.28
C ILE A 21 10.08 1.67 -10.99
N GLY A 22 9.86 0.70 -11.90
CA GLY A 22 8.82 -0.33 -11.77
C GLY A 22 7.39 0.17 -12.05
N LEU A 23 7.24 1.42 -12.50
CA LEU A 23 5.97 2.04 -12.93
C LEU A 23 5.52 1.55 -14.32
N GLY A 24 6.44 1.04 -15.14
CA GLY A 24 6.17 0.67 -16.53
C GLY A 24 5.16 -0.46 -16.74
N ASN A 25 4.78 -1.18 -15.67
CA ASN A 25 3.84 -2.30 -15.75
C ASN A 25 2.71 -2.22 -14.71
N VAL A 26 2.36 -1.03 -14.18
CA VAL A 26 1.25 -0.88 -13.22
C VAL A 26 -0.08 -1.28 -13.88
N SER A 27 -0.62 -2.44 -13.51
CA SER A 27 -1.91 -2.90 -14.00
C SER A 27 -3.02 -2.34 -13.11
N PHE A 28 -4.00 -1.68 -13.72
CA PHE A 28 -5.18 -1.19 -13.00
C PHE A 28 -5.94 -2.32 -12.28
N LEU A 29 -6.00 -3.50 -12.90
CA LEU A 29 -6.65 -4.68 -12.30
C LEU A 29 -5.92 -5.15 -11.05
N GLU A 30 -4.59 -5.15 -11.04
CA GLU A 30 -3.78 -5.49 -9.85
C GLU A 30 -4.01 -4.47 -8.73
N PHE A 31 -4.10 -3.18 -9.07
CA PHE A 31 -4.41 -2.15 -8.09
C PHE A 31 -5.80 -2.35 -7.45
N ILE A 32 -6.83 -2.68 -8.23
CA ILE A 32 -8.16 -3.00 -7.67
C ILE A 32 -8.11 -4.24 -6.79
N LYS A 33 -7.41 -5.30 -7.20
CA LYS A 33 -7.21 -6.49 -6.35
C LYS A 33 -6.51 -6.13 -5.03
N PHE A 34 -5.48 -5.28 -5.08
CA PHE A 34 -4.78 -4.78 -3.91
C PHE A 34 -5.73 -4.05 -2.94
N LEU A 35 -6.60 -3.17 -3.44
CA LEU A 35 -7.61 -2.49 -2.64
C LEU A 35 -8.60 -3.48 -2.00
N LEU A 36 -9.08 -4.47 -2.77
CA LEU A 36 -9.98 -5.52 -2.27
C LEU A 36 -9.32 -6.36 -1.17
N VAL A 37 -8.04 -6.71 -1.33
CA VAL A 37 -7.27 -7.40 -0.30
C VAL A 37 -7.13 -6.53 0.95
N GLY A 38 -6.92 -5.22 0.80
CA GLY A 38 -6.92 -4.26 1.90
C GLY A 38 -8.25 -4.25 2.67
N LEU A 39 -9.38 -4.23 1.96
CA LEU A 39 -10.71 -4.28 2.57
C LEU A 39 -10.94 -5.60 3.32
N LEU A 40 -10.59 -6.73 2.71
CA LEU A 40 -10.74 -8.05 3.32
C LEU A 40 -9.84 -8.22 4.54
N ASN A 41 -8.61 -7.72 4.51
CA ASN A 41 -7.73 -7.67 5.67
C ASN A 41 -8.38 -6.95 6.85
N THR A 42 -8.95 -5.77 6.62
CA THR A 42 -9.63 -5.00 7.67
C THR A 42 -10.85 -5.74 8.20
N LEU A 43 -11.66 -6.35 7.33
CA LEU A 43 -12.83 -7.14 7.74
C LEU A 43 -12.44 -8.36 8.58
N VAL A 44 -11.45 -9.14 8.13
CA VAL A 44 -10.98 -10.33 8.85
C VAL A 44 -10.30 -9.94 10.16
N GLY A 45 -9.42 -8.93 10.13
CA GLY A 45 -8.71 -8.45 11.30
C GLY A 45 -9.67 -7.91 12.35
N MET A 46 -10.52 -6.95 11.98
CA MET A 46 -11.50 -6.36 12.91
C MET A 46 -12.54 -7.38 13.37
N GLY A 47 -13.04 -8.25 12.47
CA GLY A 47 -13.96 -9.32 12.83
C GLY A 47 -13.35 -10.25 13.88
N LEU A 48 -12.10 -10.67 13.70
CA LEU A 48 -11.40 -11.51 14.67
C LEU A 48 -11.16 -10.77 16.00
N MET A 49 -10.77 -9.48 15.97
CA MET A 49 -10.63 -8.68 17.20
C MET A 49 -11.94 -8.63 17.99
N LEU A 50 -13.07 -8.39 17.31
CA LEU A 50 -14.37 -8.28 17.95
C LEU A 50 -14.86 -9.62 18.52
N ILE A 51 -14.60 -10.73 17.83
CA ILE A 51 -14.92 -12.08 18.32
C ILE A 51 -14.06 -12.43 19.53
N LEU A 52 -12.74 -12.17 19.47
CA LEU A 52 -11.83 -12.43 20.61
C LEU A 52 -12.20 -11.57 21.82
N LYS A 53 -12.48 -10.28 21.61
CA LYS A 53 -12.77 -9.34 22.68
C LYS A 53 -14.15 -9.57 23.31
N ASN A 54 -15.20 -9.78 22.51
CA ASN A 54 -16.58 -9.86 23.03
C ASN A 54 -17.07 -11.30 23.21
N GLY A 55 -16.50 -12.28 22.51
CA GLY A 55 -16.88 -13.69 22.63
C GLY A 55 -16.01 -14.48 23.60
N LEU A 56 -14.70 -14.21 23.62
CA LEU A 56 -13.72 -14.91 24.46
C LEU A 56 -13.20 -14.05 25.62
N GLU A 57 -13.69 -12.80 25.75
CA GLU A 57 -13.30 -11.83 26.78
C GLU A 57 -11.78 -11.62 26.89
N TRP A 58 -11.06 -11.77 25.77
CA TRP A 58 -9.62 -11.54 25.75
C TRP A 58 -9.28 -10.09 26.10
N PRO A 59 -8.15 -9.85 26.80
CA PRO A 59 -7.72 -8.49 27.07
C PRO A 59 -7.46 -7.73 25.77
N PHE A 60 -7.81 -6.44 25.77
CA PHE A 60 -7.80 -5.57 24.59
C PHE A 60 -6.50 -5.66 23.77
N TRP A 61 -5.35 -5.66 24.44
CA TRP A 61 -4.04 -5.75 23.80
C TRP A 61 -3.82 -7.07 23.05
N TYR A 62 -4.23 -8.20 23.63
CA TYR A 62 -4.08 -9.50 22.97
C TYR A 62 -5.05 -9.64 21.80
N ALA A 63 -6.31 -9.22 21.99
CA ALA A 63 -7.30 -9.27 20.91
C ALA A 63 -6.89 -8.42 19.71
N THR A 64 -6.43 -7.19 19.94
CA THR A 64 -5.96 -6.28 18.87
C THR A 64 -4.67 -6.76 18.23
N PHE A 65 -3.71 -7.27 19.00
CA PHE A 65 -2.48 -7.82 18.45
C PHE A 65 -2.76 -9.01 17.54
N THR A 66 -3.49 -10.02 18.03
CA THR A 66 -3.82 -11.23 17.25
C THR A 66 -4.64 -10.89 16.01
N GLY A 67 -5.65 -10.03 16.12
CA GLY A 67 -6.45 -9.62 14.98
C GLY A 67 -5.64 -8.91 13.89
N ASN A 68 -4.76 -7.98 14.28
CA ASN A 68 -3.89 -7.27 13.33
C ASN A 68 -2.87 -8.21 12.69
N THR A 69 -2.29 -9.13 13.46
CA THR A 69 -1.35 -10.14 12.93
C THR A 69 -2.01 -11.06 11.92
N VAL A 70 -3.20 -11.59 12.22
CA VAL A 70 -3.93 -12.47 11.30
C VAL A 70 -4.34 -11.71 10.04
N GLY A 71 -4.85 -10.48 10.19
CA GLY A 71 -5.15 -9.61 9.06
C GLY A 71 -3.92 -9.40 8.16
N ALA A 72 -2.77 -9.05 8.75
CA ALA A 72 -1.53 -8.85 8.01
C ALA A 72 -1.07 -10.12 7.26
N ILE A 73 -1.20 -11.30 7.87
CA ILE A 73 -0.89 -12.59 7.23
C ILE A 73 -1.82 -12.83 6.04
N VAL A 74 -3.13 -12.64 6.20
CA VAL A 74 -4.12 -12.77 5.13
C VAL A 74 -3.80 -11.81 3.98
N SER A 75 -3.50 -10.56 4.32
CA SER A 75 -3.10 -9.53 3.35
C SER A 75 -1.86 -9.96 2.56
N TYR A 76 -0.83 -10.48 3.22
CA TYR A 76 0.37 -10.96 2.56
C TYR A 76 0.09 -12.15 1.64
N LEU A 77 -0.65 -13.15 2.11
CA LEU A 77 -0.98 -14.34 1.33
C LEU A 77 -1.79 -13.99 0.08
N MET A 78 -2.83 -13.17 0.23
CA MET A 78 -3.65 -12.74 -0.90
C MET A 78 -2.87 -11.83 -1.86
N ASN A 79 -2.06 -10.91 -1.36
CA ASN A 79 -1.24 -10.08 -2.25
C ASN A 79 -0.24 -10.92 -3.02
N ARG A 80 0.34 -11.95 -2.39
CA ARG A 80 1.25 -12.89 -3.05
C ARG A 80 0.56 -13.72 -4.13
N THR A 81 -0.57 -14.36 -3.85
CA THR A 81 -1.19 -15.33 -4.76
C THR A 81 -2.21 -14.70 -5.72
N PHE A 82 -2.98 -13.73 -5.26
CA PHE A 82 -4.12 -13.17 -6.01
C PHE A 82 -3.79 -11.84 -6.70
N THR A 83 -3.10 -10.92 -5.99
CA THR A 83 -2.75 -9.60 -6.52
C THR A 83 -1.56 -9.67 -7.48
N PHE A 84 -0.40 -10.14 -7.02
CA PHE A 84 0.86 -10.10 -7.76
C PHE A 84 1.29 -11.43 -8.36
N ASN A 85 0.65 -12.55 -7.97
CA ASN A 85 0.95 -13.91 -8.42
C ASN A 85 2.47 -14.24 -8.40
N SER A 86 3.14 -13.86 -7.31
CA SER A 86 4.59 -13.93 -7.19
C SER A 86 5.03 -15.23 -6.48
N LYS A 87 6.11 -15.83 -6.97
CA LYS A 87 6.68 -17.08 -6.42
C LYS A 87 7.71 -16.84 -5.30
N VAL A 88 7.88 -15.60 -4.86
CA VAL A 88 8.84 -15.24 -3.79
C VAL A 88 8.62 -16.13 -2.55
N PRO A 89 9.69 -16.68 -1.94
CA PRO A 89 9.57 -17.49 -0.74
C PRO A 89 9.05 -16.66 0.44
N ILE A 90 8.15 -17.25 1.22
CA ILE A 90 7.43 -16.58 2.31
C ILE A 90 8.40 -15.98 3.33
N GLN A 91 9.50 -16.68 3.65
CA GLN A 91 10.52 -16.24 4.59
C GLN A 91 11.22 -14.94 4.17
N VAL A 92 11.34 -14.67 2.86
CA VAL A 92 11.94 -13.44 2.33
C VAL A 92 10.86 -12.37 2.09
N GLY A 93 9.67 -12.78 1.66
CA GLY A 93 8.59 -11.86 1.33
C GLY A 93 7.94 -11.21 2.55
N ILE A 94 7.74 -11.93 3.66
CA ILE A 94 7.15 -11.36 4.89
C ILE A 94 7.97 -10.17 5.43
N PRO A 95 9.27 -10.29 5.70
CA PRO A 95 10.03 -9.16 6.25
C PRO A 95 10.11 -7.99 5.28
N ARG A 96 10.17 -8.24 3.96
CA ARG A 96 10.11 -7.17 2.94
C ARG A 96 8.75 -6.48 2.91
N PHE A 97 7.66 -7.24 2.98
CA PHE A 97 6.29 -6.71 3.04
C PHE A 97 6.12 -5.79 4.25
N SER A 98 6.49 -6.26 5.44
CA SER A 98 6.42 -5.47 6.67
C SER A 98 7.31 -4.23 6.59
N ALA A 99 8.53 -4.35 6.06
CA ALA A 99 9.42 -3.20 5.88
C ALA A 99 8.84 -2.13 4.95
N VAL A 100 8.26 -2.53 3.81
CA VAL A 100 7.61 -1.61 2.87
C VAL A 100 6.39 -0.94 3.51
N VAL A 101 5.53 -1.71 4.18
CA VAL A 101 4.36 -1.16 4.88
C VAL A 101 4.77 -0.11 5.90
N LEU A 102 5.78 -0.39 6.72
CA LEU A 102 6.27 0.54 7.75
C LEU A 102 6.94 1.77 7.13
N ALA A 103 7.78 1.58 6.11
CA ALA A 103 8.44 2.69 5.43
C ALA A 103 7.42 3.62 4.75
N CYS A 104 6.44 3.05 4.03
CA CYS A 104 5.37 3.80 3.41
C CYS A 104 4.48 4.49 4.44
N TYR A 105 4.21 3.87 5.58
CA TYR A 105 3.44 4.48 6.66
C TYR A 105 4.14 5.74 7.17
N ILE A 106 5.40 5.61 7.62
CA ILE A 106 6.17 6.74 8.16
C ILE A 106 6.28 7.84 7.10
N PHE A 107 6.68 7.50 5.88
CA PHE A 107 6.85 8.47 4.81
C PHE A 107 5.56 9.22 4.47
N SER A 108 4.45 8.50 4.29
CA SER A 108 3.19 9.09 3.81
C SER A 108 2.55 9.98 4.86
N TYR A 109 2.48 9.53 6.11
CA TYR A 109 1.87 10.33 7.18
C TYR A 109 2.75 11.51 7.59
N SER A 110 4.09 11.38 7.55
CA SER A 110 4.99 12.51 7.77
C SER A 110 4.85 13.59 6.69
N ILE A 111 4.84 13.21 5.41
CA ILE A 111 4.66 14.17 4.31
C ILE A 111 3.29 14.82 4.38
N SER A 112 2.25 14.04 4.63
CA SER A 112 0.88 14.56 4.68
C SER A 112 0.73 15.60 5.78
N ARG A 113 1.27 15.32 6.97
CA ARG A 113 1.28 16.28 8.07
C ARG A 113 2.06 17.55 7.74
N LEU A 114 3.18 17.45 7.03
CA LEU A 114 3.95 18.62 6.59
C LEU A 114 3.19 19.48 5.58
N ILE A 115 2.44 18.86 4.68
CA ILE A 115 1.63 19.55 3.68
C ILE A 115 0.46 20.29 4.35
N THR A 116 -0.21 19.64 5.31
CA THR A 116 -1.41 20.18 5.95
C THR A 116 -1.14 21.13 7.09
N VAL A 117 0.08 21.15 7.65
CA VAL A 117 0.49 22.13 8.68
C VAL A 117 0.30 23.58 8.24
N SER A 118 0.39 23.84 6.94
CA SER A 118 0.23 25.18 6.36
C SER A 118 -1.19 25.43 5.81
N MET A 119 -2.13 24.50 6.04
CA MET A 119 -3.50 24.61 5.54
C MET A 119 -4.44 24.98 6.70
N ASP A 120 -5.18 26.07 6.53
CA ASP A 120 -6.29 26.40 7.41
C ASP A 120 -7.45 25.41 7.21
N SER A 121 -8.15 25.08 8.30
CA SER A 121 -9.33 24.21 8.24
C SER A 121 -10.39 24.84 7.32
N PHE A 122 -10.98 24.03 6.45
CA PHE A 122 -11.91 24.53 5.43
C PHE A 122 -13.23 23.77 5.45
N THR A 123 -14.30 24.47 5.12
CA THR A 123 -15.66 23.92 5.14
C THR A 123 -16.15 23.72 3.72
N ILE A 124 -16.58 22.49 3.37
CA ILE A 124 -17.26 22.21 2.10
C ILE A 124 -18.73 21.99 2.40
N GLY A 125 -19.57 22.99 2.13
CA GLY A 125 -21.00 22.93 2.42
C GLY A 125 -21.26 22.77 3.92
N GLN A 126 -21.84 21.63 4.34
CA GLN A 126 -22.11 21.30 5.75
C GLN A 126 -21.00 20.48 6.41
N PHE A 127 -19.97 20.07 5.67
CA PHE A 127 -18.89 19.24 6.19
C PHE A 127 -17.72 20.11 6.63
N TYR A 128 -17.47 20.13 7.94
CA TYR A 128 -16.26 20.72 8.51
C TYR A 128 -15.11 19.72 8.41
N ILE A 129 -14.13 20.02 7.55
CA ILE A 129 -12.92 19.20 7.41
C ILE A 129 -11.80 19.92 8.14
N ASP A 130 -11.44 19.36 9.28
CA ASP A 130 -10.26 19.82 10.00
C ASP A 130 -8.97 19.47 9.23
N SER A 131 -7.93 20.26 9.43
CA SER A 131 -6.62 20.09 8.77
C SER A 131 -6.02 18.71 9.08
N ASP A 132 -6.24 18.18 10.28
CA ASP A 132 -5.82 16.84 10.70
C ASP A 132 -6.60 15.74 9.97
N ASN A 133 -7.92 15.89 9.79
CA ASN A 133 -8.73 14.92 9.04
C ASN A 133 -8.33 14.89 7.57
N PHE A 134 -8.01 16.05 6.99
CA PHE A 134 -7.46 16.13 5.64
C PHE A 134 -6.08 15.48 5.55
N ALA A 135 -5.23 15.64 6.57
CA ALA A 135 -3.91 15.00 6.64
C ALA A 135 -4.02 13.47 6.67
N ILE A 136 -4.98 12.93 7.42
CA ILE A 136 -5.26 11.49 7.48
C ILE A 136 -5.69 10.98 6.10
N LEU A 137 -6.60 11.69 5.43
CA LEU A 137 -7.10 11.29 4.11
C LEU A 137 -5.99 11.33 3.04
N LEU A 138 -5.24 12.44 2.99
CA LEU A 138 -4.13 12.62 2.06
C LEU A 138 -3.05 11.56 2.31
N GLY A 139 -2.73 11.31 3.59
CA GLY A 139 -1.81 10.27 4.02
C GLY A 139 -2.25 8.88 3.60
N ALA A 140 -3.53 8.54 3.73
CA ALA A 140 -4.06 7.26 3.30
C ALA A 140 -3.96 7.07 1.77
N ILE A 141 -4.20 8.12 0.97
CA ILE A 141 -4.07 8.06 -0.50
C ILE A 141 -2.61 7.86 -0.89
N ILE A 142 -1.70 8.69 -0.37
CA ILE A 142 -0.26 8.58 -0.63
C ILE A 142 0.27 7.21 -0.19
N TYR A 143 -0.12 6.77 1.01
CA TYR A 143 0.22 5.47 1.56
C TYR A 143 -0.22 4.34 0.64
N THR A 144 -1.47 4.35 0.19
CA THR A 144 -2.02 3.26 -0.63
C THR A 144 -1.28 3.14 -1.97
N LEU A 145 -0.98 4.27 -2.61
CA LEU A 145 -0.23 4.30 -3.87
C LEU A 145 1.23 3.87 -3.67
N ALA A 146 1.91 4.45 -2.68
CA ALA A 146 3.30 4.15 -2.38
C ALA A 146 3.48 2.69 -1.95
N ASN A 147 2.56 2.17 -1.13
CA ASN A 147 2.58 0.80 -0.65
C ASN A 147 2.33 -0.20 -1.79
N TYR A 148 1.39 0.09 -2.70
CA TYR A 148 1.18 -0.74 -3.90
C TYR A 148 2.45 -0.78 -4.78
N ILE A 149 3.05 0.38 -5.07
CA ILE A 149 4.28 0.45 -5.87
C ILE A 149 5.44 -0.26 -5.16
N GLY A 150 5.62 -0.03 -3.86
CA GLY A 150 6.67 -0.66 -3.08
C GLY A 150 6.53 -2.18 -3.00
N GLN A 151 5.31 -2.68 -2.79
CA GLN A 151 5.07 -4.12 -2.77
C GLN A 151 5.32 -4.74 -4.14
N LYS A 152 4.85 -4.10 -5.20
CA LYS A 152 5.08 -4.57 -6.56
C LYS A 152 6.57 -4.59 -6.93
N SER A 153 7.28 -3.49 -6.71
CA SER A 153 8.65 -3.29 -7.21
C SER A 153 9.73 -3.88 -6.29
N PHE A 154 9.47 -4.02 -4.99
CA PHE A 154 10.48 -4.44 -4.00
C PHE A 154 10.16 -5.77 -3.31
N VAL A 155 8.90 -6.05 -3.01
CA VAL A 155 8.50 -7.27 -2.29
C VAL A 155 8.32 -8.43 -3.25
N PHE A 156 7.60 -8.19 -4.36
CA PHE A 156 7.16 -9.21 -5.30
C PHE A 156 7.82 -9.15 -6.67
N ASN A 157 8.72 -8.19 -6.90
CA ASN A 157 9.53 -8.13 -8.09
C ASN A 157 10.45 -9.36 -8.15
N ASP A 158 10.39 -10.05 -9.28
CA ASP A 158 10.82 -11.43 -9.40
C ASP A 158 12.28 -11.65 -9.00
N TYR A 159 12.46 -12.70 -8.20
CA TYR A 159 13.74 -13.34 -7.94
C TYR A 159 14.16 -14.15 -9.18
N SER A 160 14.25 -13.51 -10.35
CA SER A 160 14.83 -14.15 -11.54
C SER A 160 16.35 -14.08 -11.45
N GLN A 161 16.96 -14.90 -10.58
CA GLN A 161 18.31 -15.45 -10.79
C GLN A 161 18.74 -16.50 -9.74
N SER A 162 19.42 -17.52 -10.26
CA SER A 162 20.25 -18.55 -9.61
C SER A 162 19.55 -19.80 -9.02
N SER A 163 19.05 -20.65 -9.89
CA SER A 163 19.31 -22.10 -9.77
C SER A 163 19.71 -22.63 -11.15
N SER A 164 20.92 -22.26 -11.55
CA SER A 164 21.79 -23.08 -12.39
C SER A 164 22.24 -24.31 -11.62
#